data_AF-A0A518AGM5-F1
#
_entry.id   AF-A0A518AGM5-F1
#
_cell.length_a   1.000
_cell.length_b   1.000
_cell.length_c   1.000
_cell.angle_alpha   90.00
_cell.angle_beta   90.00
_cell.angle_gamma   90.00
#
_symmetry.space_group_name_H-M   'P 1'
#
loop_
_entity.id
_entity.type
_entity.pdbx_description
1 polymer ?
#
loop_
_entity_poly.entity_id
_entity_poly.type
_entity_poly.pdbx_seq_one_letter_code
_entity_poly.pdbx_strand_id
1 'polypeptide(L)'
;MSRENGFRWTIVMGRFGNTAIEVHLTLLLTLVVLVAYTSVNRLLGGLIIAVWLASVVLHQLAHFLVAYRMGGDVTSLVLGPAGGSYEADLADEPEPQVLTALAAPATHMLLVLAAMCPLAFQGPTETLPLLNPITGFGEFSAAVPPGLTIVKMVLWMNWMLFLVNLLPAYPFDAAIILRSLLWPMVGRRTAHITTSRLAQAASLGFLFAGLYLAAILQTAPYVWSVPLAAALYLLVASQRDWHLLEKDEHQELEEDWLTLENEIEADEWLRDDPSHMVLVEQHYDQLRERYERKRKAQEDYEDARVDDILARLHSDGFDQLSQDDQAFLRRASRRYRDRRRDRGEGED
;
A
#
# COMPACT_ATOMS: atom_id res chain seq x y z
N MET A 1 23.39 -4.72 -9.35
CA MET A 1 21.96 -4.38 -9.34
C MET A 1 21.80 -2.89 -9.61
N SER A 2 21.51 -2.54 -10.86
CA SER A 2 21.23 -1.17 -11.27
C SER A 2 19.88 -0.74 -10.71
N ARG A 3 19.89 0.25 -9.82
CA ARG A 3 18.67 0.95 -9.40
C ARG A 3 18.06 1.60 -10.63
N GLU A 4 16.86 1.17 -10.99
CA GLU A 4 16.03 1.77 -12.04
C GLU A 4 15.85 3.27 -11.76
N ASN A 5 16.32 4.11 -12.67
CA ASN A 5 16.11 5.56 -12.65
C ASN A 5 14.76 5.90 -13.32
N GLY A 6 13.68 5.27 -12.88
CA GLY A 6 12.34 5.82 -13.04
C GLY A 6 12.18 7.01 -12.10
N PHE A 7 11.44 8.05 -12.50
CA PHE A 7 11.13 9.18 -11.62
C PHE A 7 10.44 8.67 -10.35
N ARG A 8 11.20 8.51 -9.26
CA ARG A 8 10.65 8.15 -7.96
C ARG A 8 9.94 9.38 -7.41
N TRP A 9 8.66 9.24 -7.08
CA TRP A 9 7.87 10.28 -6.40
C TRP A 9 8.28 10.49 -4.93
N THR A 10 9.46 10.01 -4.55
CA THR A 10 10.01 10.03 -3.20
C THR A 10 11.41 10.64 -3.21
N ILE A 11 11.72 11.37 -2.14
CA ILE A 11 13.03 11.98 -1.91
C ILE A 11 13.63 11.31 -0.68
N VAL A 12 14.80 10.71 -0.82
CA VAL A 12 15.52 10.10 0.30
C VAL A 12 16.08 11.21 1.20
N MET A 13 15.63 11.25 2.45
CA MET A 13 16.06 12.23 3.45
C MET A 13 17.26 11.73 4.26
N GLY A 14 17.37 10.42 4.44
CA GLY A 14 18.43 9.80 5.21
C GLY A 14 18.27 8.29 5.32
N ARG A 15 19.14 7.67 6.11
CA ARG A 15 19.07 6.25 6.45
C ARG A 15 19.22 6.06 7.95
N PHE A 16 18.46 5.13 8.50
CA PHE A 16 18.58 4.69 9.88
C PHE A 16 18.80 3.17 9.86
N GLY A 17 20.03 2.72 10.17
CA GLY A 17 20.40 1.33 9.98
C GLY A 17 20.29 0.91 8.50
N ASN A 18 19.53 -0.16 8.23
CA ASN A 18 19.24 -0.64 6.87
C ASN A 18 18.07 0.13 6.21
N THR A 19 17.30 0.90 6.98
CA THR A 19 16.05 1.52 6.52
C THR A 19 16.31 2.88 5.88
N ALA A 20 15.87 3.05 4.63
CA ALA A 20 15.85 4.36 3.96
C ALA A 20 14.62 5.16 4.43
N ILE A 21 14.84 6.38 4.93
CA ILE A 21 13.77 7.32 5.27
C ILE A 21 13.53 8.21 4.06
N GLU A 22 12.35 8.10 3.48
CA GLU A 22 11.96 8.82 2.27
C GLU A 22 10.76 9.72 2.55
N VAL A 23 10.62 10.79 1.78
CA VAL A 23 9.47 11.70 1.82
C VAL A 23 8.80 11.67 0.46
N HIS A 24 7.51 11.34 0.43
CA HIS A 24 6.73 11.38 -0.79
C HIS A 24 6.46 12.84 -1.20
N LEU A 25 6.52 13.14 -2.49
CA LEU A 25 6.30 14.50 -3.02
C LEU A 25 4.92 15.05 -2.66
N THR A 26 3.92 14.18 -2.48
CA THR A 26 2.59 14.58 -1.99
C THR A 26 2.63 15.17 -0.59
N LEU A 27 3.52 14.70 0.30
CA LEU A 27 3.71 15.31 1.63
C LEU A 27 4.20 16.74 1.49
N LEU A 28 5.19 16.97 0.61
CA LEU A 28 5.73 18.32 0.35
C LEU A 28 4.66 19.23 -0.27
N LEU A 29 3.87 18.72 -1.20
CA LEU A 29 2.74 19.46 -1.78
C LEU A 29 1.70 19.83 -0.72
N THR A 30 1.33 18.87 0.15
CA THR A 30 0.41 19.11 1.28
C THR A 30 0.96 20.19 2.22
N LEU A 31 2.27 20.15 2.52
CA LEU A 31 2.92 21.19 3.33
C LEU A 31 2.82 22.57 2.67
N VAL A 32 3.10 22.68 1.37
CA VAL A 32 2.99 23.96 0.63
C VAL A 32 1.56 24.50 0.66
N VAL A 33 0.57 23.64 0.41
CA VAL A 33 -0.86 24.02 0.46
C VAL A 33 -1.26 24.47 1.87
N LEU A 34 -0.81 23.76 2.90
CA LEU A 34 -1.13 24.09 4.29
C LEU A 34 -0.47 25.41 4.73
N VAL A 35 0.77 25.66 4.33
CA VAL A 35 1.46 26.96 4.55
C VAL A 35 0.72 28.09 3.84
N ALA A 36 0.28 27.88 2.60
CA ALA A 36 -0.50 28.88 1.86
C ALA A 36 -1.84 29.18 2.54
N TYR A 37 -2.54 28.15 3.01
CA TYR A 37 -3.83 28.25 3.69
C TYR A 37 -3.73 28.93 5.06
N THR A 38 -2.61 28.73 5.77
CA THR A 38 -2.37 29.29 7.11
C THR A 38 -1.70 30.67 7.10
N SER A 39 -1.54 31.28 5.92
CA SER A 39 -0.88 32.58 5.74
C SER A 39 -1.51 33.74 6.55
N VAL A 40 -2.77 33.60 6.97
CA VAL A 40 -3.49 34.56 7.83
C VAL A 40 -2.98 34.55 9.28
N ASN A 41 -2.54 33.41 9.81
CA ASN A 41 -1.92 33.29 11.14
C ASN A 41 -0.75 32.29 11.11
N ARG A 42 0.45 32.83 10.89
CA ARG A 42 1.68 32.03 10.70
C ARG A 42 2.05 31.20 11.92
N LEU A 43 1.82 31.69 13.14
CA LEU A 43 2.13 30.95 14.36
C LEU A 43 1.19 29.75 14.51
N LEU A 44 -0.12 29.96 14.36
CA LEU A 44 -1.11 28.90 14.41
C LEU A 44 -0.88 27.87 13.29
N GLY A 45 -0.56 28.34 12.08
CA GLY A 45 -0.20 27.49 10.95
C GLY A 45 1.02 26.62 11.22
N GLY A 46 2.07 27.20 11.78
CA GLY A 46 3.27 26.47 12.19
C GLY A 46 2.97 25.38 13.23
N LEU A 47 2.11 25.68 14.22
CA LEU A 47 1.67 24.69 15.21
C LEU A 47 0.84 23.57 14.57
N ILE A 48 -0.08 23.90 13.67
CA ILE A 48 -0.89 22.92 12.94
C ILE A 48 0.02 21.95 12.17
N ILE A 49 0.96 22.49 11.41
CA ILE A 49 1.93 21.71 10.63
C ILE A 49 2.79 20.84 11.55
N ALA A 50 3.31 21.41 12.64
CA ALA A 50 4.18 20.69 13.56
C ALA A 50 3.46 19.52 14.25
N VAL A 51 2.24 19.74 14.74
CA VAL A 51 1.44 18.68 15.38
C VAL A 51 1.09 17.58 14.37
N TRP A 52 0.61 17.94 13.18
CA TRP A 52 0.28 16.98 12.14
C TRP A 52 1.49 16.16 11.70
N LEU A 53 2.63 16.81 11.44
CA LEU A 53 3.86 16.13 11.04
C LEU A 53 4.37 15.21 12.14
N ALA A 54 4.36 15.65 13.40
CA ALA A 54 4.72 14.81 14.53
C ALA A 54 3.81 13.58 14.63
N SER A 55 2.49 13.74 14.44
CA SER A 55 1.53 12.63 14.42
C SER A 55 1.82 11.61 13.32
N VAL A 56 2.07 12.06 12.09
CA VAL A 56 2.38 11.18 10.96
C VAL A 56 3.72 10.47 11.15
N VAL A 57 4.72 11.16 11.71
CA VAL A 57 6.01 10.54 12.02
C VAL A 57 5.86 9.49 13.12
N LEU A 58 5.12 9.78 14.19
CA LEU A 58 4.87 8.81 15.27
C LEU A 58 4.12 7.57 14.76
N HIS A 59 3.11 7.76 13.91
CA HIS A 59 2.41 6.67 13.21
C HIS A 59 3.42 5.78 12.47
N GLN A 60 4.33 6.35 11.70
CA GLN A 60 5.27 5.58 10.87
C GLN A 60 6.37 4.90 11.69
N LEU A 61 6.80 5.55 12.77
CA LEU A 61 7.68 4.93 13.76
C LEU A 61 7.00 3.72 14.45
N ALA A 62 5.68 3.77 14.65
CA ALA A 62 4.95 2.65 15.21
C ALA A 62 4.92 1.44 14.27
N HIS A 63 4.67 1.63 12.96
CA HIS A 63 4.81 0.56 11.98
C HIS A 63 6.20 -0.04 11.99
N PHE A 64 7.24 0.79 11.91
CA PHE A 64 8.63 0.34 11.94
C PHE A 64 8.92 -0.50 13.20
N LEU A 65 8.51 -0.01 14.37
CA LEU A 65 8.75 -0.68 15.64
C LEU A 65 8.01 -2.02 15.75
N VAL A 66 6.76 -2.09 15.29
CA VAL A 66 5.98 -3.33 15.34
C VAL A 66 6.48 -4.32 14.30
N ALA A 67 6.75 -3.89 13.06
CA ALA A 67 7.33 -4.73 12.02
C ALA A 67 8.65 -5.39 12.49
N TYR A 68 9.54 -4.60 13.09
CA TYR A 68 10.78 -5.10 13.67
C TYR A 68 10.54 -6.12 14.80
N ARG A 69 9.53 -5.90 15.65
CA ARG A 69 9.17 -6.87 16.71
C ARG A 69 8.55 -8.15 16.17
N MET A 70 7.89 -8.09 15.02
CA MET A 70 7.40 -9.27 14.30
C MET A 70 8.52 -10.00 13.54
N GLY A 71 9.78 -9.57 13.69
CA GLY A 71 10.94 -10.20 13.05
C GLY A 71 11.18 -9.76 11.61
N GLY A 72 10.44 -8.77 11.11
CA GLY A 72 10.61 -8.28 9.74
C GLY A 72 11.74 -7.27 9.59
N ASP A 73 12.35 -7.24 8.40
CA ASP A 73 13.33 -6.20 8.02
C ASP A 73 12.64 -5.10 7.21
N VAL A 74 12.75 -3.86 7.67
CA VAL A 74 12.16 -2.68 7.02
C VAL A 74 13.23 -2.00 6.18
N THR A 75 13.12 -2.11 4.86
CA THR A 75 14.13 -1.59 3.92
C THR A 75 13.86 -0.12 3.55
N SER A 76 12.60 0.29 3.51
CA SER A 76 12.21 1.68 3.24
C SER A 76 11.00 2.12 4.06
N LEU A 77 11.04 3.36 4.55
CA LEU A 77 9.96 4.03 5.27
C LEU A 77 9.68 5.36 4.57
N VAL A 78 8.55 5.45 3.87
CA VAL A 78 8.13 6.61 3.12
C VAL A 78 7.12 7.40 3.96
N LEU A 79 7.35 8.70 4.14
CA LEU A 79 6.41 9.60 4.79
C LEU A 79 5.42 10.18 3.77
N GLY A 80 4.13 10.03 4.05
CA GLY A 80 3.02 10.55 3.25
C GLY A 80 2.00 11.32 4.10
N PRO A 81 1.09 12.09 3.49
CA PRO A 81 0.22 13.02 4.22
C PRO A 81 -0.82 12.37 5.15
N ALA A 82 -1.19 11.11 4.94
CA ALA A 82 -2.15 10.39 5.78
C ALA A 82 -1.49 9.27 6.61
N GLY A 83 -0.16 9.26 6.68
CA GLY A 83 0.61 8.02 6.69
C GLY A 83 1.22 7.82 5.31
N GLY A 84 2.42 7.25 5.24
CA GLY A 84 3.01 6.81 3.99
C GLY A 84 3.15 5.30 3.95
N SER A 85 3.96 4.82 3.01
CA SER A 85 4.18 3.39 2.79
C SER A 85 5.47 2.94 3.43
N TYR A 86 5.54 1.68 3.83
CA TYR A 86 6.79 1.04 4.20
C TYR A 86 6.97 -0.23 3.37
N GLU A 87 8.22 -0.57 3.11
CA GLU A 87 8.61 -1.83 2.50
C GLU A 87 9.26 -2.66 3.62
N ALA A 88 8.57 -3.71 4.01
CA ALA A 88 9.02 -4.63 5.05
C ALA A 88 8.90 -6.06 4.56
N ASP A 89 9.97 -6.81 4.76
CA ASP A 89 9.98 -8.26 4.62
C ASP A 89 9.38 -8.85 5.90
N LEU A 90 8.05 -9.03 5.91
CA LEU A 90 7.32 -9.62 7.01
C LEU A 90 7.04 -11.09 6.70
N ALA A 91 7.03 -11.91 7.75
CA ALA A 91 6.60 -13.30 7.61
C ALA A 91 5.24 -13.36 6.93
N ASP A 92 5.12 -14.36 6.05
CA ASP A 92 4.00 -14.53 5.14
C ASP A 92 2.80 -15.17 5.85
N GLU A 93 2.36 -14.48 6.91
CA GLU A 93 1.29 -14.88 7.80
C GLU A 93 0.38 -13.67 8.08
N PRO A 94 -0.94 -13.89 8.31
CA PRO A 94 -1.87 -12.81 8.61
C PRO A 94 -1.52 -11.99 9.85
N GLU A 95 -1.00 -12.65 10.90
CA GLU A 95 -0.77 -12.03 12.20
C GLU A 95 0.26 -10.88 12.15
N PRO A 96 1.49 -11.08 11.61
CA PRO A 96 2.45 -9.99 11.41
C PRO A 96 1.89 -8.80 10.63
N GLN A 97 1.12 -9.05 9.57
CA GLN A 97 0.53 -8.00 8.76
C GLN A 97 -0.53 -7.21 9.52
N VAL A 98 -1.44 -7.90 10.22
CA VAL A 98 -2.50 -7.28 11.02
C VAL A 98 -1.92 -6.47 12.19
N LEU A 99 -0.98 -7.04 12.94
CA LEU A 99 -0.36 -6.37 14.08
C LEU A 99 0.41 -5.12 13.64
N THR A 100 1.17 -5.22 12.55
CA THR A 100 1.91 -4.08 12.00
C THR A 100 0.96 -3.00 11.51
N ALA A 101 -0.10 -3.34 10.78
CA ALA A 101 -1.10 -2.37 10.32
C ALA A 101 -1.87 -1.73 11.49
N LEU A 102 -2.17 -2.47 12.56
CA LEU A 102 -2.88 -1.95 13.73
C LEU A 102 -2.03 -0.94 14.55
N ALA A 103 -0.71 -0.93 14.38
CA ALA A 103 0.21 -0.05 15.10
C ALA A 103 -0.15 1.43 14.93
N ALA A 104 -0.56 1.84 13.74
CA ALA A 104 -0.91 3.21 13.42
C ALA A 104 -2.25 3.66 14.04
N PRO A 105 -3.37 2.96 13.84
CA PRO A 105 -4.62 3.24 14.56
C PRO A 105 -4.43 3.27 16.08
N ALA A 106 -3.66 2.33 16.64
CA ALA A 106 -3.36 2.31 18.07
C ALA A 106 -2.59 3.56 18.52
N THR A 107 -1.62 4.03 17.73
CA THR A 107 -0.84 5.24 18.01
C THR A 107 -1.73 6.49 18.01
N HIS A 108 -2.57 6.65 16.99
CA HIS A 108 -3.50 7.79 16.96
C HIS A 108 -4.50 7.76 18.11
N MET A 109 -5.06 6.58 18.42
CA MET A 109 -5.97 6.43 19.56
C MET A 109 -5.27 6.76 20.89
N LEU A 110 -4.02 6.33 21.08
CA LEU A 110 -3.25 6.67 22.28
C LEU A 110 -3.04 8.18 22.41
N LEU A 111 -2.73 8.88 21.31
CA LEU A 111 -2.59 10.33 21.29
C LEU A 111 -3.92 11.05 21.58
N VAL A 112 -5.04 10.53 21.08
CA VAL A 112 -6.39 11.03 21.41
C VAL A 112 -6.66 10.90 22.90
N LEU A 113 -6.45 9.71 23.48
CA LEU A 113 -6.68 9.46 24.91
C LEU A 113 -5.77 10.33 25.79
N ALA A 114 -4.50 10.50 25.40
CA ALA A 114 -3.55 11.36 26.09
C ALA A 114 -3.99 12.82 26.08
N ALA A 115 -4.52 13.32 24.95
CA ALA A 115 -5.04 14.68 24.84
C ALA A 115 -6.39 14.88 25.56
N MET A 116 -7.22 13.83 25.65
CA MET A 116 -8.48 13.87 26.40
C MET A 116 -8.27 14.07 27.91
N CYS A 117 -7.18 13.55 28.49
CA CYS A 117 -6.91 13.63 29.93
C CYS A 117 -6.90 15.07 30.49
N PRO A 118 -6.07 16.01 29.98
CA PRO A 118 -6.11 17.40 30.42
C PRO A 118 -7.39 18.14 29.98
N LEU A 119 -8.02 17.72 28.88
CA LEU A 119 -9.24 18.33 28.36
C LEU A 119 -10.48 17.99 29.19
N ALA A 120 -10.51 16.84 29.86
CA ALA A 120 -11.61 16.44 30.75
C ALA A 120 -11.89 17.48 31.85
N PHE A 121 -10.87 18.23 32.27
CA PHE A 121 -11.00 19.32 33.25
C PHE A 121 -11.67 20.60 32.69
N GLN A 122 -11.78 20.74 31.37
CA GLN A 122 -12.49 21.85 30.70
C GLN A 122 -14.00 21.59 30.55
N GLY A 123 -14.44 20.36 30.82
CA GLY A 123 -15.84 19.94 30.71
C GLY A 123 -16.27 19.46 29.31
N PRO A 124 -17.43 18.80 29.20
CA PRO A 124 -17.88 18.17 27.95
C PRO A 124 -18.14 19.15 26.79
N THR A 125 -18.53 20.38 27.10
CA THR A 125 -18.87 21.42 26.10
C THR A 125 -17.68 21.85 25.27
N GLU A 126 -16.49 21.85 25.85
CA GLU A 126 -15.24 22.26 25.17
C GLU A 126 -14.54 21.10 24.45
N THR A 127 -14.93 19.86 24.76
CA THR A 127 -14.19 18.65 24.36
C THR A 127 -14.92 17.81 23.33
N LEU A 128 -16.22 17.55 23.54
CA LEU A 128 -17.02 16.73 22.63
C LEU A 128 -17.12 17.30 21.20
N PRO A 129 -17.20 18.63 20.98
CA PRO A 129 -17.19 19.18 19.62
C PRO A 129 -15.93 18.86 18.83
N LEU A 130 -14.79 18.62 19.49
CA LEU A 130 -13.53 18.26 18.84
C LEU A 130 -13.52 16.83 18.29
N LEU A 131 -14.46 15.98 18.71
CA LEU A 131 -14.63 14.63 18.16
C LEU A 131 -15.56 14.61 16.94
N ASN A 132 -16.19 15.73 16.61
CA ASN A 132 -17.02 15.83 15.41
C ASN A 132 -16.12 16.07 14.18
N PRO A 133 -16.09 15.16 13.19
CA PRO A 133 -15.25 15.32 12.00
C PRO A 133 -15.63 16.51 11.12
N ILE A 134 -16.81 17.09 11.34
CA ILE A 134 -17.30 18.25 10.57
C ILE A 134 -16.85 19.57 11.20
N THR A 135 -16.40 19.58 12.46
CA THR A 135 -15.90 20.82 13.07
C THR A 135 -14.59 21.22 12.39
N GLY A 136 -14.64 22.38 11.72
CA GLY A 136 -13.47 22.92 11.02
C GLY A 136 -12.47 23.54 11.99
N PHE A 137 -11.31 23.93 11.45
CA PHE A 137 -10.22 24.58 12.20
C PHE A 137 -10.57 25.93 12.85
N GLY A 138 -11.78 26.46 12.63
CA GLY A 138 -12.26 27.73 13.19
C GLY A 138 -12.39 27.74 14.72
N GLU A 139 -12.40 26.57 15.36
CA GLU A 139 -12.44 26.39 16.82
C GLU A 139 -11.09 26.66 17.50
N PHE A 140 -9.98 26.68 16.75
CA PHE A 140 -8.65 26.95 17.29
C PHE A 140 -8.41 28.46 17.42
N SER A 141 -9.06 29.08 18.40
CA SER A 141 -8.93 30.51 18.68
C SER A 141 -7.59 30.86 19.34
N ALA A 142 -6.99 31.96 18.92
CA ALA A 142 -5.80 32.55 19.56
C ALA A 142 -6.08 33.08 20.98
N ALA A 143 -7.35 33.18 21.40
CA ALA A 143 -7.74 33.58 22.75
C ALA A 143 -7.51 32.47 23.80
N VAL A 144 -7.24 31.24 23.36
CA VAL A 144 -6.97 30.08 24.22
C VAL A 144 -5.46 29.99 24.51
N PRO A 145 -5.04 29.63 25.74
CA PRO A 145 -3.62 29.44 26.06
C PRO A 145 -2.94 28.50 25.06
N PRO A 146 -1.72 28.81 24.56
CA PRO A 146 -1.06 28.03 23.50
C PRO A 146 -0.96 26.53 23.79
N GLY A 147 -0.68 26.16 25.05
CA GLY A 147 -0.61 24.76 25.47
C GLY A 147 -1.95 24.02 25.30
N LEU A 148 -3.06 24.66 25.67
CA LEU A 148 -4.40 24.08 25.51
C LEU A 148 -4.79 23.99 24.03
N THR A 149 -4.40 24.96 23.22
CA THR A 149 -4.59 24.92 21.76
C THR A 149 -3.87 23.73 21.13
N ILE A 150 -2.62 23.46 21.52
CA ILE A 150 -1.87 22.29 21.05
C ILE A 150 -2.59 20.99 21.45
N VAL A 151 -3.07 20.89 22.69
CA VAL A 151 -3.81 19.70 23.15
C VAL A 151 -5.09 19.50 22.33
N LYS A 152 -5.87 20.56 22.09
CA LYS A 152 -7.06 20.49 21.22
C LYS A 152 -6.70 20.04 19.81
N MET A 153 -5.58 20.52 19.25
CA MET A 153 -5.07 20.10 17.94
C MET A 153 -4.65 18.62 17.91
N VAL A 154 -3.89 18.17 18.92
CA VAL A 154 -3.49 16.77 19.04
C VAL A 154 -4.71 15.86 19.08
N LEU A 155 -5.74 16.20 19.86
CA LEU A 155 -6.97 15.43 19.91
C LEU A 155 -7.66 15.37 18.55
N TRP A 156 -7.98 16.52 17.96
CA TRP A 156 -8.76 16.57 16.72
C TRP A 156 -8.00 15.93 15.55
N MET A 157 -6.71 16.23 15.38
CA MET A 157 -5.92 15.71 14.26
C MET A 157 -5.71 14.20 14.36
N ASN A 158 -5.36 13.68 15.55
CA ASN A 158 -5.18 12.24 15.70
C ASN A 158 -6.51 11.50 15.65
N TRP A 159 -7.62 12.13 16.07
CA TRP A 159 -8.94 11.57 15.86
C TRP A 159 -9.29 11.47 14.37
N MET A 160 -9.00 12.52 13.58
CA MET A 160 -9.19 12.47 12.12
C MET A 160 -8.30 11.43 11.46
N LEU A 161 -7.00 11.38 11.81
CA LEU A 161 -6.06 10.40 11.28
C LEU A 161 -6.43 8.97 11.68
N PHE A 162 -6.95 8.77 12.89
CA PHE A 162 -7.50 7.49 13.33
C PHE A 162 -8.69 7.07 12.45
N LEU A 163 -9.68 7.94 12.27
CA LEU A 163 -10.87 7.64 11.46
C LEU A 163 -10.50 7.35 10.01
N VAL A 164 -9.59 8.13 9.43
CA VAL A 164 -9.11 7.92 8.06
C VAL A 164 -8.37 6.59 7.93
N ASN A 165 -7.48 6.24 8.87
CA ASN A 165 -6.76 4.97 8.83
C ASN A 165 -7.64 3.75 9.16
N LEU A 166 -8.85 3.95 9.71
CA LEU A 166 -9.87 2.92 9.88
C LEU A 166 -10.72 2.69 8.63
N LEU A 167 -10.60 3.51 7.59
CA LEU A 167 -11.31 3.28 6.34
C LEU A 167 -10.75 2.02 5.66
N PRO A 168 -11.58 1.01 5.35
CA PRO A 168 -11.13 -0.23 4.70
C PRO A 168 -10.89 -0.03 3.20
N ALA A 169 -10.06 0.95 2.86
CA ALA A 169 -9.76 1.39 1.50
C ALA A 169 -8.25 1.67 1.39
N TYR A 170 -7.58 1.04 0.42
CA TYR A 170 -6.17 1.32 0.15
C TYR A 170 -5.99 2.83 -0.13
N PRO A 171 -4.99 3.51 0.46
CA PRO A 171 -3.78 2.98 1.12
C PRO A 171 -3.83 2.99 2.65
N PHE A 172 -5.02 3.00 3.26
CA PHE A 172 -5.16 3.08 4.71
C PHE A 172 -4.95 1.72 5.40
N ASP A 173 -4.52 1.76 6.67
CA ASP A 173 -4.16 0.57 7.45
C ASP A 173 -5.27 -0.46 7.54
N ALA A 174 -6.53 -0.02 7.70
CA ALA A 174 -7.67 -0.94 7.75
C ALA A 174 -7.88 -1.74 6.46
N ALA A 175 -7.38 -1.27 5.31
CA ALA A 175 -7.38 -2.06 4.09
C ALA A 175 -6.42 -3.25 4.20
N ILE A 176 -5.23 -3.03 4.77
CA ILE A 176 -4.25 -4.09 5.03
C ILE A 176 -4.82 -5.07 6.05
N ILE A 177 -5.36 -4.58 7.18
CA ILE A 177 -6.01 -5.42 8.20
C ILE A 177 -7.10 -6.29 7.58
N LEU A 178 -8.02 -5.68 6.81
CA LEU A 178 -9.10 -6.40 6.16
C LEU A 178 -8.57 -7.45 5.17
N ARG A 179 -7.59 -7.08 4.35
CA ARG A 179 -6.97 -7.96 3.35
C ARG A 179 -6.30 -9.16 4.01
N SER A 180 -5.48 -8.94 5.02
CA SER A 180 -4.76 -9.99 5.75
C SER A 180 -5.71 -10.93 6.49
N LEU A 181 -6.84 -10.42 7.03
CA LEU A 181 -7.87 -11.26 7.63
C LEU A 181 -8.69 -12.06 6.62
N LEU A 182 -8.91 -11.52 5.41
CA LEU A 182 -9.67 -12.19 4.35
C LEU A 182 -8.86 -13.27 3.63
N TRP A 183 -7.56 -13.05 3.42
CA TRP A 183 -6.72 -13.95 2.62
C TRP A 183 -6.84 -15.43 3.06
N PRO A 184 -6.73 -15.80 4.36
CA PRO A 184 -6.85 -17.19 4.77
C PRO A 184 -8.17 -17.87 4.38
N MET A 185 -9.23 -17.08 4.18
CA MET A 185 -10.57 -17.57 3.88
C MET A 185 -10.85 -17.64 2.37
N VAL A 186 -10.35 -16.67 1.59
CA VAL A 186 -10.72 -16.49 0.18
C VAL A 186 -9.54 -16.52 -0.81
N GLY A 187 -8.32 -16.68 -0.30
CA GLY A 187 -7.07 -16.55 -1.06
C GLY A 187 -6.63 -15.10 -1.23
N ARG A 188 -5.32 -14.88 -1.46
CA ARG A 188 -4.69 -13.55 -1.56
C ARG A 188 -5.31 -12.69 -2.63
N ARG A 189 -5.35 -13.22 -3.86
CA ARG A 189 -5.96 -12.56 -5.01
C ARG A 189 -7.36 -12.02 -4.71
N THR A 190 -8.24 -12.88 -4.18
CA THR A 190 -9.62 -12.48 -3.87
C THR A 190 -9.68 -11.43 -2.76
N ALA A 191 -8.85 -11.56 -1.72
CA ALA A 191 -8.77 -10.59 -0.64
C ALA A 191 -8.35 -9.20 -1.15
N HIS A 192 -7.28 -9.15 -1.96
CA HIS A 192 -6.83 -7.92 -2.59
C HIS A 192 -7.90 -7.30 -3.50
N ILE A 193 -8.49 -8.07 -4.43
CA ILE A 193 -9.58 -7.60 -5.31
C ILE A 193 -10.74 -7.01 -4.48
N THR A 194 -11.10 -7.68 -3.38
CA THR A 194 -12.19 -7.23 -2.50
C THR A 194 -11.84 -5.88 -1.85
N THR A 195 -10.64 -5.74 -1.29
CA THR A 195 -10.21 -4.46 -0.69
C THR A 195 -10.06 -3.33 -1.71
N SER A 196 -9.59 -3.62 -2.92
CA SER A 196 -9.50 -2.62 -3.99
C SER A 196 -10.88 -2.16 -4.47
N ARG A 197 -11.85 -3.07 -4.62
CA ARG A 197 -13.25 -2.71 -4.92
C ARG A 197 -13.87 -1.86 -3.83
N LEU A 198 -13.58 -2.16 -2.57
CA LEU A 198 -14.06 -1.36 -1.45
C LEU A 198 -13.47 0.05 -1.45
N ALA A 199 -12.19 0.20 -1.83
CA ALA A 199 -11.57 1.51 -2.03
C ALA A 199 -12.23 2.31 -3.16
N GLN A 200 -12.55 1.66 -4.29
CA GLN A 200 -13.27 2.30 -5.40
C GLN A 200 -14.69 2.72 -5.00
N ALA A 201 -15.41 1.87 -4.26
CA ALA A 201 -16.73 2.20 -3.73
C ALA A 201 -16.67 3.38 -2.75
N ALA A 202 -15.69 3.40 -1.84
CA ALA A 202 -15.45 4.52 -0.93
C ALA A 202 -15.14 5.81 -1.71
N SER A 203 -14.28 5.73 -2.72
CA SER A 203 -13.98 6.86 -3.62
C SER A 203 -15.23 7.44 -4.26
N LEU A 204 -16.11 6.59 -4.81
CA LEU A 204 -17.39 7.04 -5.38
C LEU A 204 -18.31 7.67 -4.31
N GLY A 205 -18.37 7.08 -3.11
CA GLY A 205 -19.12 7.62 -1.98
C GLY A 205 -18.66 9.03 -1.60
N PHE A 206 -17.34 9.24 -1.46
CA PHE A 206 -16.76 10.55 -1.19
C PHE A 206 -16.99 11.55 -2.33
N LEU A 207 -16.95 11.10 -3.59
CA LEU A 207 -17.25 11.94 -4.74
C LEU A 207 -18.69 12.46 -4.68
N PHE A 208 -19.66 11.57 -4.51
CA PHE A 208 -21.08 11.97 -4.42
C PHE A 208 -21.36 12.83 -3.19
N ALA A 209 -20.77 12.50 -2.04
CA ALA A 209 -20.89 13.32 -0.83
C ALA A 209 -20.32 14.73 -1.05
N GLY A 210 -19.14 14.84 -1.66
CA GLY A 210 -18.51 16.12 -1.98
C GLY A 210 -19.34 16.95 -2.97
N LEU A 211 -19.86 16.34 -4.04
CA LEU A 211 -20.73 17.04 -5.01
C LEU A 211 -22.06 17.48 -4.38
N TYR A 212 -22.66 16.64 -3.54
CA TYR A 212 -23.88 16.98 -2.81
C TYR A 212 -23.67 18.14 -1.84
N LEU A 213 -22.57 18.12 -1.07
CA LEU A 213 -22.20 19.21 -0.16
C LEU A 213 -21.87 20.49 -0.93
N ALA A 214 -21.21 20.39 -2.08
CA ALA A 214 -20.91 21.55 -2.94
C ALA A 214 -22.19 22.23 -3.46
N ALA A 215 -23.23 21.44 -3.77
CA ALA A 215 -24.51 21.97 -4.23
C ALA A 215 -25.25 22.76 -3.13
N ILE A 216 -25.14 22.35 -1.87
CA ILE A 216 -25.92 22.91 -0.75
C ILE A 216 -25.13 23.96 0.05
N LEU A 217 -23.81 23.80 0.18
CA LEU A 217 -22.95 24.58 1.07
C LEU A 217 -21.90 25.39 0.29
N GLN A 218 -22.35 26.25 -0.61
CA GLN A 218 -21.47 27.05 -1.47
C GLN A 218 -20.56 28.01 -0.68
N THR A 219 -20.96 28.43 0.52
CA THR A 219 -20.22 29.38 1.37
C THR A 219 -19.12 28.75 2.20
N ALA A 220 -19.02 27.41 2.25
CA ALA A 220 -18.05 26.69 3.07
C ALA A 220 -17.19 25.73 2.20
N PRO A 221 -16.30 26.27 1.35
CA PRO A 221 -15.56 25.48 0.37
C PRO A 221 -14.76 24.32 0.96
N TYR A 222 -14.24 24.50 2.17
CA TYR A 222 -13.50 23.47 2.89
C TYR A 222 -14.32 22.22 3.22
N VAL A 223 -15.65 22.34 3.37
CA VAL A 223 -16.53 21.21 3.76
C VAL A 223 -16.70 20.25 2.58
N TRP A 224 -16.85 20.76 1.37
CA TRP A 224 -17.01 19.93 0.18
C TRP A 224 -15.69 19.62 -0.53
N SER A 225 -14.64 20.45 -0.38
CA SER A 225 -13.36 20.20 -1.04
C SER A 225 -12.61 19.00 -0.45
N VAL A 226 -12.73 18.77 0.86
CA VAL A 226 -12.10 17.64 1.56
C VAL A 226 -12.59 16.28 1.04
N PRO A 227 -13.90 15.98 1.00
CA PRO A 227 -14.38 14.72 0.45
C PRO A 227 -14.06 14.56 -1.04
N LEU A 228 -14.07 15.64 -1.84
CA LEU A 228 -13.63 15.56 -3.24
C LEU A 228 -12.14 15.22 -3.38
N ALA A 229 -11.28 15.82 -2.55
CA ALA A 229 -9.86 15.50 -2.52
C ALA A 229 -9.62 14.05 -2.05
N ALA A 230 -10.38 13.59 -1.06
CA ALA A 230 -10.33 12.20 -0.59
C ALA A 230 -10.78 11.22 -1.69
N ALA A 231 -11.83 11.54 -2.45
CA ALA A 231 -12.28 10.75 -3.59
C ALA A 231 -11.18 10.62 -4.65
N LEU A 232 -10.58 11.74 -5.07
CA LEU A 232 -9.48 11.72 -6.04
C LEU A 232 -8.29 10.91 -5.53
N TYR A 233 -7.91 11.10 -4.27
CA TYR A 233 -6.81 10.36 -3.65
C TYR A 233 -7.06 8.86 -3.63
N LEU A 234 -8.24 8.42 -3.20
CA LEU A 234 -8.63 7.01 -3.16
C LEU A 234 -8.71 6.40 -4.55
N LEU A 235 -9.19 7.14 -5.55
CA LEU A 235 -9.21 6.68 -6.93
C LEU A 235 -7.79 6.37 -7.42
N VAL A 236 -6.87 7.34 -7.27
CA VAL A 236 -5.46 7.18 -7.68
C VAL A 236 -4.78 6.07 -6.88
N ALA A 237 -5.03 5.98 -5.57
CA ALA A 237 -4.47 4.94 -4.73
C ALA A 237 -4.97 3.55 -5.12
N SER A 238 -6.28 3.40 -5.37
CA SER A 238 -6.86 2.12 -5.80
C SER A 238 -6.31 1.66 -7.15
N GLN A 239 -6.03 2.58 -8.08
CA GLN A 239 -5.38 2.26 -9.35
C GLN A 239 -3.95 1.77 -9.16
N ARG A 240 -3.20 2.35 -8.21
CA ARG A 240 -1.84 1.90 -7.89
C ARG A 240 -1.82 0.51 -7.26
N ASP A 241 -2.78 0.20 -6.40
CA ASP A 241 -2.91 -1.10 -5.73
C ASP A 241 -3.09 -2.26 -6.74
N TRP A 242 -3.78 -2.03 -7.87
CA TRP A 242 -3.93 -3.02 -8.95
C TRP A 242 -2.60 -3.41 -9.61
N HIS A 243 -1.67 -2.46 -9.75
CA HIS A 243 -0.36 -2.75 -10.33
C HIS A 243 0.56 -3.50 -9.36
N LEU A 244 0.35 -3.36 -8.05
CA LEU A 244 1.08 -4.13 -7.04
C LEU A 244 0.59 -5.58 -7.02
N LEU A 245 -0.72 -5.78 -7.09
CA LEU A 245 -1.36 -7.08 -7.24
C LEU A 245 -0.76 -7.96 -8.35
N GLU A 246 -0.57 -7.39 -9.54
CA GLU A 246 -0.03 -8.12 -10.69
C GLU A 246 1.43 -8.53 -10.50
N LYS A 247 2.20 -7.73 -9.75
CA LYS A 247 3.59 -8.04 -9.39
C LYS A 247 3.65 -9.12 -8.32
N ASP A 248 2.83 -8.99 -7.29
CA ASP A 248 2.77 -9.97 -6.19
C ASP A 248 2.34 -11.34 -6.72
N GLU A 249 1.31 -11.41 -7.59
CA GLU A 249 0.89 -12.67 -8.24
C GLU A 249 2.03 -13.31 -9.03
N HIS A 250 2.86 -12.52 -9.71
CA HIS A 250 3.99 -13.05 -10.47
C HIS A 250 5.11 -13.58 -9.55
N GLN A 251 5.45 -12.85 -8.50
CA GLN A 251 6.47 -13.29 -7.54
C GLN A 251 6.03 -14.56 -6.81
N GLU A 252 4.76 -14.61 -6.37
CA GLU A 252 4.19 -15.81 -5.77
C GLU A 252 4.29 -17.00 -6.71
N LEU A 253 3.89 -16.83 -7.98
CA LEU A 253 4.04 -17.88 -8.98
C LEU A 253 5.49 -18.34 -9.08
N GLU A 254 6.44 -17.42 -9.24
CA GLU A 254 7.88 -17.73 -9.38
C GLU A 254 8.46 -18.47 -8.17
N GLU A 255 8.09 -18.12 -6.93
CA GLU A 255 8.49 -18.83 -5.72
C GLU A 255 7.87 -20.23 -5.62
N ASP A 256 6.57 -20.32 -5.92
CA ASP A 256 5.81 -21.58 -5.98
C ASP A 256 6.37 -22.56 -7.02
N TRP A 257 7.08 -22.02 -8.01
CA TRP A 257 7.75 -22.77 -9.06
C TRP A 257 9.10 -23.31 -8.62
N LEU A 258 9.93 -22.45 -8.05
CA LEU A 258 11.24 -22.83 -7.53
C LEU A 258 11.13 -23.86 -6.40
N THR A 259 10.13 -23.72 -5.53
CA THR A 259 9.86 -24.71 -4.47
C THR A 259 9.51 -26.08 -5.05
N LEU A 260 8.65 -26.11 -6.07
CA LEU A 260 8.26 -27.35 -6.73
C LEU A 260 9.40 -28.01 -7.50
N GLU A 261 10.25 -27.20 -8.16
CA GLU A 261 11.46 -27.70 -8.84
C GLU A 261 12.43 -28.33 -7.83
N ASN A 262 12.67 -27.68 -6.69
CA ASN A 262 13.49 -28.23 -5.61
C ASN A 262 12.89 -29.51 -4.99
N GLU A 263 11.55 -29.60 -4.83
CA GLU A 263 10.89 -30.83 -4.36
C GLU A 263 11.11 -31.99 -5.33
N ILE A 264 10.94 -31.75 -6.64
CA ILE A 264 11.16 -32.76 -7.68
C ILE A 264 12.63 -33.19 -7.70
N GLU A 265 13.57 -32.25 -7.64
CA GLU A 265 15.00 -32.57 -7.57
C GLU A 265 15.31 -33.41 -6.33
N ALA A 266 14.83 -33.02 -5.15
CA ALA A 266 15.07 -33.74 -3.90
C ALA A 266 14.52 -35.17 -3.93
N ASP A 267 13.35 -35.37 -4.53
CA ASP A 267 12.73 -36.68 -4.65
C ASP A 267 13.48 -37.56 -5.68
N GLU A 268 14.04 -36.97 -6.75
CA GLU A 268 14.84 -37.69 -7.75
C GLU A 268 16.05 -38.39 -7.13
N TRP A 269 16.65 -37.82 -6.07
CA TRP A 269 17.73 -38.47 -5.30
C TRP A 269 17.27 -39.70 -4.51
N LEU A 270 16.00 -39.78 -4.11
CA LEU A 270 15.42 -40.90 -3.34
C LEU A 270 15.05 -42.10 -4.21
N ARG A 271 15.12 -41.97 -5.54
CA ARG A 271 14.67 -42.95 -6.53
C ARG A 271 15.53 -44.22 -6.61
N ASP A 272 16.73 -44.20 -6.03
CA ASP A 272 17.67 -45.33 -6.02
C ASP A 272 17.36 -46.39 -4.93
N ASP A 273 16.37 -46.18 -4.05
CA ASP A 273 15.95 -47.17 -3.04
C ASP A 273 14.77 -48.06 -3.51
N PRO A 274 14.98 -49.38 -3.72
CA PRO A 274 13.94 -50.29 -4.23
C PRO A 274 12.76 -50.53 -3.26
N SER A 275 12.87 -50.15 -1.99
CA SER A 275 11.92 -50.53 -0.94
C SER A 275 10.61 -49.71 -0.92
N HIS A 276 10.54 -48.59 -1.65
CA HIS A 276 9.40 -47.64 -1.59
C HIS A 276 8.73 -47.35 -2.95
N MET A 277 9.08 -48.08 -4.02
CA MET A 277 8.74 -47.78 -5.41
C MET A 277 7.25 -47.44 -5.70
N VAL A 278 6.30 -48.17 -5.11
CA VAL A 278 4.85 -48.04 -5.46
C VAL A 278 4.18 -46.82 -4.82
N LEU A 279 4.55 -46.46 -3.59
CA LEU A 279 4.03 -45.25 -2.93
C LEU A 279 4.67 -43.99 -3.49
N VAL A 280 5.93 -44.12 -3.91
CA VAL A 280 6.71 -43.05 -4.57
C VAL A 280 6.09 -42.73 -5.93
N GLU A 281 5.79 -43.72 -6.77
CA GLU A 281 5.26 -43.49 -8.13
C GLU A 281 3.95 -42.67 -8.16
N GLN A 282 3.00 -42.92 -7.23
CA GLN A 282 1.77 -42.13 -7.13
C GLN A 282 2.01 -40.69 -6.67
N HIS A 283 3.00 -40.46 -5.80
CA HIS A 283 3.36 -39.13 -5.34
C HIS A 283 3.99 -38.32 -6.48
N TYR A 284 4.84 -38.95 -7.28
CA TYR A 284 5.48 -38.37 -8.45
C TYR A 284 4.50 -37.97 -9.55
N ASP A 285 3.53 -38.83 -9.87
CA ASP A 285 2.50 -38.47 -10.87
C ASP A 285 1.70 -37.23 -10.44
N GLN A 286 1.40 -37.11 -9.14
CA GLN A 286 0.72 -35.92 -8.58
C GLN A 286 1.61 -34.67 -8.66
N LEU A 287 2.91 -34.79 -8.33
CA LEU A 287 3.88 -33.69 -8.45
C LEU A 287 4.03 -33.26 -9.90
N ARG A 288 4.11 -34.21 -10.84
CA ARG A 288 4.27 -33.95 -12.26
C ARG A 288 3.05 -33.24 -12.86
N GLU A 289 1.84 -33.66 -12.48
CA GLU A 289 0.62 -32.95 -12.87
C GLU A 289 0.60 -31.52 -12.32
N ARG A 290 1.01 -31.32 -11.05
CA ARG A 290 1.12 -29.97 -10.47
C ARG A 290 2.14 -29.13 -11.23
N TYR A 291 3.28 -29.71 -11.56
CA TYR A 291 4.33 -29.07 -12.35
C TYR A 291 3.84 -28.66 -13.74
N GLU A 292 3.16 -29.55 -14.46
CA GLU A 292 2.61 -29.23 -15.78
C GLU A 292 1.52 -28.15 -15.72
N ARG A 293 0.65 -28.17 -14.70
CA ARG A 293 -0.37 -27.13 -14.50
C ARG A 293 0.26 -25.78 -14.20
N LYS A 294 1.26 -25.73 -13.31
CA LYS A 294 2.01 -24.50 -13.02
C LYS A 294 2.79 -24.03 -14.27
N ARG A 295 3.40 -24.95 -15.04
CA ARG A 295 4.05 -24.69 -16.34
C ARG A 295 3.17 -23.95 -17.27
N LYS A 296 1.98 -24.51 -17.47
CA LYS A 296 1.00 -23.89 -18.31
C LYS A 296 0.58 -22.51 -17.79
N ALA A 297 0.35 -22.35 -16.49
CA ALA A 297 -0.04 -21.06 -15.92
C ALA A 297 1.03 -19.97 -16.09
N GLN A 298 2.31 -20.29 -15.91
CA GLN A 298 3.40 -19.33 -16.13
C GLN A 298 3.58 -19.00 -17.62
N GLU A 299 3.50 -20.01 -18.49
CA GLU A 299 3.52 -19.80 -19.94
C GLU A 299 2.36 -18.91 -20.39
N ASP A 300 1.13 -19.21 -19.94
CA ASP A 300 -0.06 -18.43 -20.25
C ASP A 300 0.08 -16.97 -19.77
N TYR A 301 0.67 -16.74 -18.59
CA TYR A 301 0.96 -15.38 -18.08
C TYR A 301 1.99 -14.65 -18.95
N GLU A 302 3.11 -15.31 -19.25
CA GLU A 302 4.18 -14.70 -20.04
C GLU A 302 3.70 -14.37 -21.45
N ASP A 303 2.88 -15.23 -22.04
CA ASP A 303 2.29 -15.03 -23.37
C ASP A 303 1.30 -13.86 -23.36
N ALA A 304 0.42 -13.77 -22.35
CA ALA A 304 -0.45 -12.62 -22.17
C ALA A 304 0.32 -11.30 -22.00
N ARG A 305 1.45 -11.34 -21.29
CA ARG A 305 2.34 -10.18 -21.12
C ARG A 305 3.06 -9.81 -22.43
N VAL A 306 3.48 -10.79 -23.21
CA VAL A 306 4.02 -10.55 -24.57
C VAL A 306 2.95 -9.86 -25.42
N ASP A 307 1.72 -10.36 -25.43
CA ASP A 307 0.62 -9.78 -26.21
C ASP A 307 0.31 -8.34 -25.79
N ASP A 308 0.28 -8.03 -24.48
CA ASP A 308 0.11 -6.66 -24.00
C ASP A 308 1.25 -5.73 -24.45
N ILE A 309 2.50 -6.18 -24.35
CA ILE A 309 3.65 -5.41 -24.81
C ILE A 309 3.59 -5.22 -26.34
N LEU A 310 3.17 -6.24 -27.10
CA LEU A 310 3.00 -6.17 -28.55
C LEU A 310 1.86 -5.21 -28.94
N ALA A 311 0.79 -5.15 -28.16
CA ALA A 311 -0.29 -4.18 -28.36
C ALA A 311 0.22 -2.73 -28.18
N ARG A 312 1.01 -2.48 -27.12
CA ARG A 312 1.68 -1.20 -26.88
C ARG A 312 2.75 -0.88 -27.94
N LEU A 313 3.47 -1.90 -28.42
CA LEU A 313 4.42 -1.77 -29.52
C LEU A 313 3.73 -1.30 -30.80
N HIS A 314 2.54 -1.82 -31.07
CA HIS A 314 1.76 -1.47 -32.26
C HIS A 314 1.21 -0.03 -32.21
N SER A 315 0.88 0.50 -31.02
CA SER A 315 0.43 1.89 -30.86
C SER A 315 1.56 2.91 -30.87
N ASP A 316 2.64 2.66 -30.12
CA ASP A 316 3.62 3.70 -29.76
C ASP A 316 5.01 3.51 -30.38
N GLY A 317 5.28 2.34 -30.98
CA GLY A 317 6.56 2.00 -31.60
C GLY A 317 7.63 1.53 -30.60
N PHE A 318 8.65 0.80 -31.10
CA PHE A 318 9.61 0.06 -30.27
C PHE A 318 10.41 0.95 -29.31
N ASP A 319 10.77 2.15 -29.76
CA ASP A 319 11.61 3.09 -29.00
C ASP A 319 10.89 3.74 -27.80
N GLN A 320 9.57 3.64 -27.74
CA GLN A 320 8.75 4.16 -26.62
C GLN A 320 8.48 3.13 -25.53
N LEU A 321 8.81 1.85 -25.75
CA LEU A 321 8.69 0.82 -24.72
C LEU A 321 9.73 1.01 -23.61
N SER A 322 9.36 0.61 -22.39
CA SER A 322 10.31 0.53 -21.27
C SER A 322 11.49 -0.40 -21.62
N GLN A 323 12.67 -0.13 -21.05
CA GLN A 323 13.83 -1.01 -21.21
C GLN A 323 13.54 -2.44 -20.74
N ASP A 324 12.69 -2.60 -19.71
CA ASP A 324 12.28 -3.91 -19.21
C ASP A 324 11.39 -4.65 -20.21
N ASP A 325 10.45 -3.94 -20.84
CA ASP A 325 9.56 -4.51 -21.85
C ASP A 325 10.34 -4.93 -23.10
N GLN A 326 11.31 -4.11 -23.53
CA GLN A 326 12.21 -4.46 -24.63
C GLN A 326 13.09 -5.67 -24.27
N ALA A 327 13.64 -5.72 -23.06
CA ALA A 327 14.44 -6.84 -22.58
C ALA A 327 13.60 -8.12 -22.47
N PHE A 328 12.37 -8.00 -21.98
CA PHE A 328 11.41 -9.09 -21.86
C PHE A 328 11.04 -9.65 -23.23
N LEU A 329 10.66 -8.80 -24.20
CA LEU A 329 10.40 -9.23 -25.59
C LEU A 329 11.60 -9.95 -26.21
N ARG A 330 12.83 -9.47 -25.97
CA ARG A 330 14.05 -10.13 -26.46
C ARG A 330 14.27 -11.51 -25.83
N ARG A 331 13.93 -11.69 -24.54
CA ARG A 331 13.98 -12.99 -23.87
C ARG A 331 12.91 -13.93 -24.41
N ALA A 332 11.66 -13.46 -24.49
CA ALA A 332 10.54 -14.23 -25.03
C ALA A 332 10.80 -14.66 -26.48
N SER A 333 11.27 -13.74 -27.33
CA SER A 333 11.60 -14.03 -28.73
C SER A 333 12.66 -15.12 -28.88
N ARG A 334 13.73 -15.11 -28.06
CA ARG A 334 14.74 -16.18 -28.06
C ARG A 334 14.12 -17.52 -27.69
N ARG A 335 13.35 -17.56 -26.60
CA ARG A 335 12.67 -18.78 -26.14
C ARG A 335 11.73 -19.36 -27.20
N TYR A 336 10.92 -18.53 -27.85
CA TYR A 336 10.04 -18.98 -28.93
C TYR A 336 10.83 -19.58 -30.10
N ARG A 337 11.97 -18.97 -30.43
CA ARG A 337 12.89 -19.48 -31.45
C ARG A 337 13.50 -20.83 -31.07
N ASP A 338 13.87 -20.98 -29.81
CA ASP A 338 14.48 -22.21 -29.29
C ASP A 338 13.44 -23.35 -29.23
N ARG A 339 12.21 -23.07 -28.79
CA ARG A 339 11.08 -24.03 -28.87
C ARG A 339 10.78 -24.47 -30.30
N ARG A 340 10.84 -23.54 -31.25
CA ARG A 340 10.59 -23.83 -32.67
C ARG A 340 11.70 -24.71 -33.26
N ARG A 341 12.94 -24.55 -32.79
CA ARG A 341 14.07 -25.45 -33.09
C ARG A 341 13.87 -26.84 -32.49
N ASP A 342 13.48 -26.94 -31.23
CA ASP A 342 13.27 -28.23 -30.55
C ASP A 342 12.11 -29.05 -31.14
N ARG A 343 11.10 -28.38 -31.73
CA ARG A 343 9.99 -29.02 -32.44
C ARG A 343 10.30 -29.41 -33.89
N GLY A 344 11.50 -29.09 -34.40
CA GLY A 344 11.88 -29.37 -35.79
C GLY A 344 11.17 -28.50 -36.84
N GLU A 345 10.54 -27.40 -36.45
CA GLU A 345 9.74 -26.53 -37.32
C GLU A 345 10.55 -25.38 -37.94
N GLY A 346 11.83 -25.61 -38.22
CA GLY A 346 12.75 -24.54 -38.61
C GLY A 346 13.88 -24.98 -39.52
N GLU A 347 13.56 -25.35 -40.75
CA GLU A 347 14.35 -25.07 -41.96
C GLU A 347 13.46 -25.28 -43.20
N ASP A 348 12.88 -24.18 -43.69
CA ASP A 348 12.46 -23.96 -45.08
C ASP A 348 12.45 -22.45 -45.37
#